data_AF-A0A812IW46-F1
#
_entry.id   AF-A0A812IW46-F1
#
_cell.length_a   1.000
_cell.length_b   1.000
_cell.length_c   1.000
_cell.angle_alpha   90.00
_cell.angle_beta   90.00
_cell.angle_gamma   90.00
#
_symmetry.space_group_name_H-M   'P 1'
#
loop_
_entity.id
_entity.type
_entity.pdbx_description
1 polymer ?
#
loop_
_entity_poly.entity_id
_entity_poly.type
_entity_poly.pdbx_seq_one_letter_code
_entity_poly.pdbx_strand_id
1 'polypeptide(L)'
;ILYSAAPDSLAMNRWVCPLTVDLPLVVFFLFFFFGHTLTREVWTPSVWFDKACINQAESEKKKEAIGSLPDFLKRSARLLVLWDETYFDRLWCSLEIATFAKHRSDPHAIRVLDRFVAPWLLGCLLSEWLIVRLVWPWFIALIAATSPSSFGKPDTVSDYVILGILGSISSIICQSPCAAVSAVCFTLKLQQRKVMLDSFANFDIRCAQCALASDRPVLQAQIARLFDEIDDKPISVAVDGPEALLIPAAAEEPEELLELVRNSSIREITSYPSHDDCLDIFNRYVRAELYNQIISDLGSATYLHWWLAFLAFLPQQFFTVGFEFLQCEQMGCQALPEV
;
A
#
# COMPACT_ATOMS: atom_id res chain seq x y z
N ILE A 1 -42.29 10.50 37.35
CA ILE A 1 -42.77 11.30 36.20
C ILE A 1 -41.73 11.09 35.12
N LEU A 2 -42.05 10.23 34.15
CA LEU A 2 -41.20 9.97 32.99
C LEU A 2 -40.93 11.31 32.32
N TYR A 3 -39.67 11.72 32.22
CA TYR A 3 -39.31 12.73 31.23
C TYR A 3 -39.73 12.14 29.88
N SER A 4 -40.80 12.68 29.32
CA SER A 4 -41.09 12.51 27.91
C SER A 4 -39.95 13.21 27.16
N ALA A 5 -38.86 12.49 26.92
CA ALA A 5 -38.08 12.73 25.73
C ALA A 5 -39.12 12.78 24.60
N ALA A 6 -39.18 13.90 23.88
CA ALA A 6 -40.19 14.08 22.86
C ALA A 6 -40.25 12.81 21.98
N PRO A 7 -41.42 12.22 21.75
CA PRO A 7 -41.56 11.00 20.94
C PRO A 7 -41.02 11.17 19.50
N ASP A 8 -40.69 12.40 19.12
CA ASP A 8 -40.14 12.81 17.84
C ASP A 8 -38.64 13.13 17.90
N SER A 9 -37.89 12.54 18.84
CA SER A 9 -36.45 12.74 18.81
C SER A 9 -35.82 12.05 17.59
N LEU A 10 -35.12 12.79 16.73
CA LEU A 10 -34.44 12.27 15.54
C LEU A 10 -33.46 11.15 15.96
N ALA A 11 -32.88 11.32 17.16
CA ALA A 11 -32.10 10.36 17.93
C ALA A 11 -32.67 8.93 17.95
N MET A 12 -33.96 8.80 18.22
CA MET A 12 -34.66 7.53 18.39
C MET A 12 -35.27 7.03 17.09
N ASN A 13 -35.10 7.78 15.99
CA ASN A 13 -35.58 7.36 14.69
C ASN A 13 -34.73 6.19 14.18
N ARG A 14 -35.38 5.04 13.98
CA ARG A 14 -34.79 3.80 13.46
C ARG A 14 -34.02 3.98 12.15
N TRP A 15 -34.28 5.05 11.40
CA TRP A 15 -33.64 5.35 10.11
C TRP A 15 -32.36 6.16 10.21
N VAL A 16 -32.07 6.81 11.34
CA VAL A 16 -30.85 7.63 11.47
C VAL A 16 -29.61 6.75 11.32
N CYS A 17 -29.46 5.68 12.10
CA CYS A 17 -28.29 4.80 12.00
C CYS A 17 -28.12 4.16 10.59
N PRO A 18 -29.18 3.66 9.90
CA PRO A 18 -29.07 3.21 8.52
C PRO A 18 -28.57 4.29 7.54
N LEU A 19 -29.04 5.52 7.68
CA LEU A 19 -28.68 6.60 6.77
C LEU A 19 -27.30 7.19 7.07
N THR A 20 -26.92 7.31 8.35
CA THR A 20 -25.65 7.91 8.75
C THR A 20 -24.50 6.92 8.74
N VAL A 21 -24.74 5.64 9.07
CA VAL A 21 -23.68 4.62 9.20
C VAL A 21 -23.70 3.60 8.07
N ASP A 22 -24.83 2.92 7.82
CA ASP A 22 -24.84 1.82 6.84
C ASP A 22 -24.67 2.32 5.42
N LEU A 23 -25.41 3.37 5.03
CA LEU A 23 -25.38 3.87 3.67
C LEU A 23 -23.95 4.32 3.26
N PRO A 24 -23.22 5.13 4.06
CA PRO A 24 -21.83 5.46 3.74
C PRO A 24 -20.91 4.24 3.68
N LEU A 25 -21.10 3.23 4.52
CA LEU A 25 -20.30 2.00 4.44
C LEU A 25 -20.62 1.16 3.22
N VAL A 26 -21.89 1.04 2.85
CA VAL A 26 -22.30 0.38 1.60
C VAL A 26 -21.66 1.10 0.41
N VAL A 27 -21.70 2.44 0.39
CA VAL A 27 -21.01 3.23 -0.64
C VAL A 27 -19.50 2.96 -0.61
N PHE A 28 -18.87 2.98 0.56
CA PHE A 28 -17.45 2.66 0.70
C PHE A 28 -17.12 1.27 0.13
N PHE A 29 -17.84 0.22 0.52
CA PHE A 29 -17.59 -1.15 0.05
C PHE A 29 -17.86 -1.29 -1.45
N LEU A 30 -18.90 -0.63 -1.98
CA LEU A 30 -19.17 -0.60 -3.42
C LEU A 30 -17.99 0.01 -4.18
N PHE A 31 -17.44 1.13 -3.71
CA PHE A 31 -16.25 1.74 -4.30
C PHE A 31 -14.98 0.92 -4.07
N PHE A 32 -14.81 0.32 -2.90
CA PHE A 32 -13.64 -0.49 -2.57
C PHE A 32 -13.53 -1.72 -3.49
N PHE A 33 -14.63 -2.45 -3.69
CA PHE A 33 -14.62 -3.66 -4.52
C PHE A 33 -14.83 -3.37 -6.01
N PHE A 34 -15.67 -2.39 -6.36
CA PHE A 34 -16.09 -2.15 -7.74
C PHE A 34 -15.69 -0.79 -8.29
N GLY A 35 -14.92 0.01 -7.54
CA GLY A 35 -14.49 1.33 -7.97
C GLY A 35 -13.77 1.33 -9.32
N HIS A 36 -12.98 0.28 -9.60
CA HIS A 36 -12.32 0.11 -10.89
C HIS A 36 -13.31 0.01 -12.07
N THR A 37 -14.44 -0.69 -11.88
CA THR A 37 -15.50 -0.81 -12.89
C THR A 37 -16.37 0.43 -12.95
N LEU A 38 -16.70 1.02 -11.80
CA LEU A 38 -17.60 2.17 -11.68
C LEU A 38 -17.01 3.45 -12.27
N THR A 39 -15.69 3.63 -12.19
CA THR A 39 -15.02 4.86 -12.63
C THR A 39 -14.54 4.84 -14.08
N ARG A 40 -14.75 3.73 -14.81
CA ARG A 40 -14.52 3.57 -16.27
C ARG A 40 -13.30 4.34 -16.81
N GLU A 41 -12.10 3.96 -16.37
CA GLU A 41 -10.79 4.50 -16.82
C GLU A 41 -10.53 6.00 -16.59
N VAL A 42 -11.55 6.80 -16.24
CA VAL A 42 -11.38 8.25 -16.08
C VAL A 42 -10.63 8.60 -14.79
N TRP A 43 -10.76 7.77 -13.74
CA TRP A 43 -10.18 8.03 -12.41
C TRP A 43 -9.23 6.92 -11.94
N THR A 44 -9.12 5.83 -12.71
CA THR A 44 -8.28 4.69 -12.37
C THR A 44 -7.00 4.69 -13.18
N PRO A 45 -5.84 4.46 -12.56
CA PRO A 45 -4.62 4.26 -13.33
C PRO A 45 -4.77 3.03 -14.24
N SER A 46 -4.25 3.11 -15.47
CA SER A 46 -4.09 1.93 -16.32
C SER A 46 -3.06 1.00 -15.69
N VAL A 47 -3.45 -0.22 -15.35
CA VAL A 47 -2.58 -1.22 -14.74
C VAL A 47 -2.29 -2.32 -15.75
N TRP A 48 -1.01 -2.62 -15.92
CA TRP A 48 -0.57 -3.80 -16.65
C TRP A 48 -0.22 -4.89 -15.64
N PHE A 49 -0.76 -6.09 -15.84
CA PHE A 49 -0.51 -7.24 -14.98
C PHE A 49 -0.15 -8.44 -15.85
N ASP A 50 1.11 -8.87 -15.73
CA ASP A 50 1.75 -9.93 -16.53
C ASP A 50 0.83 -11.14 -16.78
N LYS A 51 0.26 -11.70 -15.72
CA LYS A 51 -0.52 -12.93 -15.76
C LYS A 51 -1.87 -12.76 -16.44
N ALA A 52 -2.43 -11.56 -16.44
CA ALA A 52 -3.69 -11.25 -17.13
C ALA A 52 -3.49 -10.76 -18.57
N CYS A 53 -2.39 -10.06 -18.84
CA CYS A 53 -2.11 -9.47 -20.15
C CYS A 53 -1.36 -10.43 -21.08
N ILE A 54 -0.60 -11.38 -20.55
CA ILE A 54 0.13 -12.40 -21.32
C ILE A 54 -0.76 -13.63 -21.47
N ASN A 55 -0.96 -14.07 -22.72
CA ASN A 55 -1.68 -15.31 -23.00
C ASN A 55 -0.90 -16.50 -22.41
N GLN A 56 -1.41 -17.09 -21.33
CA GLN A 56 -0.77 -18.21 -20.65
C GLN A 56 -1.00 -19.57 -21.32
N ALA A 57 -1.97 -19.66 -22.24
CA ALA A 57 -2.38 -20.92 -22.86
C ALA A 57 -1.58 -21.25 -24.13
N GLU A 58 -1.19 -20.24 -24.90
CA GLU A 58 -0.55 -20.43 -26.20
C GLU A 58 0.94 -20.08 -26.15
N SER A 59 1.79 -21.10 -26.30
CA SER A 59 3.25 -21.00 -26.12
C SER A 59 3.91 -19.92 -27.00
N GLU A 60 3.51 -19.80 -28.26
CA GLU A 60 4.12 -18.84 -29.19
C GLU A 60 3.74 -17.39 -28.86
N LYS A 61 2.47 -17.12 -28.56
CA LYS A 61 2.03 -15.79 -28.10
C LYS A 61 2.63 -15.43 -26.74
N LYS A 62 2.85 -16.42 -25.88
CA LYS A 62 3.54 -16.23 -24.61
C LYS A 62 4.99 -15.78 -24.85
N LYS A 63 5.73 -16.46 -25.73
CA LYS A 63 7.12 -16.07 -26.07
C LYS A 63 7.20 -14.67 -26.67
N GLU A 64 6.31 -14.35 -27.60
CA GLU A 64 6.23 -13.01 -28.21
C GLU A 64 5.96 -11.93 -27.14
N ALA A 65 4.98 -12.17 -26.27
CA ALA A 65 4.64 -11.25 -25.19
C ALA A 65 5.78 -11.10 -24.16
N ILE A 66 6.48 -12.18 -23.83
CA ILE A 66 7.70 -12.16 -23.00
C ILE A 66 8.78 -11.29 -23.65
N GLY A 67 8.98 -11.40 -24.97
CA GLY A 67 9.93 -10.56 -25.71
C GLY A 67 9.59 -9.07 -25.62
N SER A 68 8.31 -8.72 -25.60
CA SER A 68 7.83 -7.34 -25.46
C SER A 68 7.77 -6.79 -24.03
N LEU A 69 8.06 -7.61 -23.01
CA LEU A 69 7.98 -7.21 -21.60
C LEU A 69 8.77 -5.93 -21.29
N PRO A 70 10.03 -5.77 -21.76
CA PRO A 70 10.79 -4.55 -21.47
C PRO A 70 10.09 -3.28 -21.97
N ASP A 71 9.36 -3.35 -23.09
CA ASP A 71 8.67 -2.18 -23.65
C ASP A 71 7.49 -1.74 -22.78
N PHE A 72 6.76 -2.69 -22.18
CA PHE A 72 5.71 -2.39 -21.21
C PHE A 72 6.29 -1.74 -19.95
N LEU A 73 7.40 -2.27 -19.43
CA LEU A 73 8.07 -1.70 -18.26
C LEU A 73 8.61 -0.30 -18.54
N LYS A 74 9.20 -0.07 -19.71
CA LYS A 74 9.67 1.26 -20.17
C LYS A 74 8.53 2.28 -20.27
N ARG A 75 7.35 1.87 -20.71
CA ARG A 75 6.17 2.75 -20.83
C ARG A 75 5.45 2.98 -19.50
N SER A 76 5.64 2.09 -18.53
CA SER A 76 4.97 2.16 -17.22
C SER A 76 5.55 3.29 -16.36
N ALA A 77 4.69 4.12 -15.77
CA ALA A 77 5.12 5.24 -14.93
C ALA A 77 5.63 4.81 -13.56
N ARG A 78 5.14 3.69 -13.04
CA ARG A 78 5.47 3.13 -11.72
C ARG A 78 5.42 1.61 -11.77
N LEU A 79 6.21 0.96 -10.92
CA LEU A 79 6.16 -0.49 -10.70
C LEU A 79 5.63 -0.74 -9.29
N LEU A 80 4.47 -1.41 -9.19
CA LEU A 80 3.89 -1.79 -7.90
C LEU A 80 4.26 -3.24 -7.58
N VAL A 81 5.08 -3.41 -6.54
CA VAL A 81 5.57 -4.72 -6.08
C VAL A 81 4.68 -5.23 -4.96
N LEU A 82 3.89 -6.26 -5.26
CA LEU A 82 3.14 -7.03 -4.26
C LEU A 82 4.08 -8.06 -3.62
N TRP A 83 4.91 -7.59 -2.68
CA TRP A 83 5.96 -8.42 -2.10
C TRP A 83 5.39 -9.56 -1.25
N ASP A 84 5.98 -10.73 -1.41
CA ASP A 84 5.80 -11.90 -0.55
C ASP A 84 7.13 -12.60 -0.29
N GLU A 85 7.13 -13.56 0.63
CA GLU A 85 8.35 -14.29 1.02
C GLU A 85 9.00 -15.02 -0.16
N THR A 86 8.23 -15.33 -1.20
CA THR A 86 8.69 -16.00 -2.42
C THR A 86 9.02 -15.04 -3.57
N TYR A 87 8.99 -13.72 -3.33
CA TYR A 87 9.13 -12.74 -4.40
C TYR A 87 10.52 -12.81 -5.02
N PHE A 88 11.56 -12.87 -4.20
CA PHE A 88 12.94 -12.96 -4.67
C PHE A 88 13.39 -14.38 -5.03
N ASP A 89 12.59 -15.40 -4.70
CA ASP A 89 12.78 -16.74 -5.21
C ASP A 89 12.46 -16.84 -6.71
N ARG A 90 11.78 -15.83 -7.29
CA ARG A 90 11.34 -15.83 -8.68
C ARG A 90 12.26 -14.96 -9.53
N LEU A 91 13.07 -15.58 -10.39
CA LEU A 91 13.99 -14.86 -11.30
C LEU A 91 13.25 -13.87 -12.21
N TRP A 92 12.03 -14.23 -12.61
CA TRP A 92 11.16 -13.36 -13.40
C TRP A 92 10.88 -12.01 -12.72
N CYS A 93 10.53 -12.02 -11.43
CA CYS A 93 10.26 -10.81 -10.67
C CYS A 93 11.53 -9.93 -10.51
N SER A 94 12.70 -10.56 -10.41
CA SER A 94 13.98 -9.85 -10.38
C SER A 94 14.32 -9.21 -11.73
N LEU A 95 14.00 -9.87 -12.85
CA LEU A 95 14.15 -9.29 -14.19
C LEU A 95 13.25 -8.06 -14.37
N GLU A 96 12.02 -8.08 -13.86
CA GLU A 96 11.11 -6.93 -13.90
C GLU A 96 11.67 -5.73 -13.13
N ILE A 97 12.21 -5.96 -11.93
CA ILE A 97 12.90 -4.93 -11.14
C ILE A 97 14.12 -4.39 -11.90
N ALA A 98 15.00 -5.28 -12.39
CA ALA A 98 16.20 -4.92 -13.13
C ALA A 98 15.86 -4.04 -14.35
N THR A 99 14.88 -4.48 -15.13
CA THR A 99 14.45 -3.78 -16.34
C THR A 99 13.85 -2.43 -16.01
N PHE A 100 12.96 -2.36 -15.00
CA PHE A 100 12.34 -1.10 -14.62
C PHE A 100 13.34 -0.10 -14.03
N ALA A 101 14.24 -0.57 -13.15
CA ALA A 101 15.28 0.23 -12.52
C ALA A 101 16.23 0.87 -13.55
N LYS A 102 16.64 0.12 -14.58
CA LYS A 102 17.55 0.65 -15.60
C LYS A 102 16.92 1.73 -16.47
N HIS A 103 15.61 1.64 -16.72
CA HIS A 103 14.91 2.55 -17.63
C HIS A 103 14.28 3.76 -16.93
N ARG A 104 14.25 3.78 -15.59
CA ARG A 104 13.67 4.87 -14.81
C ARG A 104 14.70 5.48 -13.87
N SER A 105 14.93 6.77 -14.04
CA SER A 105 15.84 7.54 -13.19
C SER A 105 15.21 7.96 -11.86
N ASP A 106 13.88 7.86 -11.71
CA ASP A 106 13.18 8.17 -10.44
C ASP A 106 13.27 6.96 -9.49
N PRO A 107 14.00 7.07 -8.37
CA PRO A 107 14.09 5.99 -7.40
C PRO A 107 12.69 5.63 -6.86
N HIS A 108 11.83 6.61 -6.57
CA HIS A 108 10.52 6.38 -5.93
C HIS A 108 9.43 5.80 -6.86
N ALA A 109 9.81 5.41 -8.08
CA ALA A 109 8.91 4.80 -9.05
C ALA A 109 8.61 3.32 -8.75
N ILE A 110 9.50 2.61 -8.05
CA ILE A 110 9.26 1.25 -7.55
C ILE A 110 8.63 1.35 -6.16
N ARG A 111 7.41 0.85 -5.98
CA ARG A 111 6.70 0.90 -4.69
C ARG A 111 6.33 -0.49 -4.23
N VAL A 112 6.71 -0.83 -3.00
CA VAL A 112 6.29 -2.08 -2.35
C VAL A 112 4.96 -1.86 -1.61
N LEU A 113 3.95 -2.67 -1.91
CA LEU A 113 2.66 -2.59 -1.24
C LEU A 113 2.63 -3.46 0.02
N ASP A 114 2.33 -2.82 1.15
CA ASP A 114 2.08 -3.50 2.41
C ASP A 114 0.75 -4.28 2.38
N ARG A 115 0.83 -5.62 2.35
CA ARG A 115 -0.35 -6.50 2.26
C ARG A 115 -1.25 -6.46 3.49
N PHE A 116 -0.78 -5.95 4.63
CA PHE A 116 -1.57 -5.88 5.86
C PHE A 116 -2.69 -4.83 5.79
N VAL A 117 -2.57 -3.81 4.93
CA VAL A 117 -3.45 -2.63 4.93
C VAL A 117 -4.90 -2.99 4.66
N ALA A 118 -5.16 -3.79 3.61
CA ALA A 118 -6.52 -4.20 3.26
C ALA A 118 -7.20 -5.06 4.35
N PRO A 119 -6.62 -6.18 4.84
CA PRO A 119 -7.26 -6.98 5.87
C PRO A 119 -7.43 -6.22 7.19
N TRP A 120 -6.47 -5.36 7.55
CA TRP A 120 -6.59 -4.49 8.72
C TRP A 120 -7.74 -3.50 8.57
N LEU A 121 -7.79 -2.73 7.47
CA LEU A 121 -8.81 -1.72 7.23
C LEU A 121 -10.22 -2.35 7.20
N LEU A 122 -10.40 -3.42 6.42
CA LEU A 122 -11.69 -4.10 6.30
C LEU A 122 -12.11 -4.76 7.62
N GLY A 123 -11.16 -5.34 8.35
CA GLY A 123 -11.41 -5.93 9.67
C GLY A 123 -11.81 -4.90 10.71
N CYS A 124 -11.12 -3.75 10.77
CA CYS A 124 -11.47 -2.63 11.64
C CYS A 124 -12.84 -2.07 11.27
N LEU A 125 -13.11 -1.80 9.98
CA LEU A 125 -14.41 -1.30 9.52
C LEU A 125 -15.56 -2.23 9.90
N LEU A 126 -15.39 -3.55 9.69
CA LEU A 126 -16.39 -4.54 10.07
C LEU A 126 -16.58 -4.59 11.59
N SER A 127 -15.49 -4.58 12.35
CA SER A 127 -15.52 -4.59 13.81
C SER A 127 -16.25 -3.35 14.35
N GLU A 128 -15.86 -2.16 13.91
CA GLU A 128 -16.50 -0.89 14.29
C GLU A 128 -17.97 -0.84 13.89
N TRP A 129 -18.31 -1.34 12.71
CA TRP A 129 -19.71 -1.43 12.29
C TRP A 129 -20.54 -2.33 13.21
N LEU A 130 -20.03 -3.52 13.57
CA LEU A 130 -20.69 -4.43 14.52
C LEU A 130 -20.83 -3.78 15.91
N ILE A 131 -19.80 -3.08 16.38
CA ILE A 131 -19.80 -2.36 17.65
C ILE A 131 -20.92 -1.30 17.65
N VAL A 132 -20.96 -0.45 16.63
CA VAL A 132 -21.98 0.60 16.45
C VAL A 132 -23.39 0.02 16.32
N ARG A 133 -23.54 -1.12 15.63
CA ARG A 133 -24.85 -1.71 15.34
C ARG A 133 -25.45 -2.49 16.49
N LEU A 134 -24.62 -3.24 17.20
CA LEU A 134 -25.07 -4.25 18.15
C LEU A 134 -24.71 -3.86 19.58
N VAL A 135 -23.47 -3.45 19.79
CA VAL A 135 -22.90 -3.31 21.14
C VAL A 135 -23.29 -1.97 21.76
N TRP A 136 -23.11 -0.86 21.03
CA TRP A 136 -23.45 0.48 21.53
C TRP A 136 -24.94 0.64 21.90
N PRO A 137 -25.92 0.24 21.07
CA PRO A 137 -27.32 0.35 21.42
C PRO A 137 -27.71 -0.53 22.62
N TRP A 138 -27.20 -1.76 22.67
CA TRP A 138 -27.40 -2.66 23.81
C TRP A 138 -26.84 -2.05 25.10
N PHE A 139 -25.65 -1.48 25.02
CA PHE A 139 -24.99 -0.84 26.15
C PHE A 139 -25.73 0.40 26.65
N ILE A 140 -26.18 1.28 25.73
CA ILE A 140 -27.00 2.45 26.06
C ILE A 140 -28.28 2.01 26.77
N ALA A 141 -28.95 0.96 26.27
CA ALA A 141 -30.15 0.42 26.90
C ALA A 141 -29.85 -0.16 28.30
N LEU A 142 -28.70 -0.81 28.49
CA LEU A 142 -28.28 -1.34 29.78
C LEU A 142 -28.03 -0.22 30.81
N ILE A 143 -27.30 0.85 30.44
CA ILE A 143 -27.11 2.02 31.32
C ILE A 143 -28.47 2.64 31.67
N ALA A 144 -29.33 2.85 30.67
CA ALA A 144 -30.65 3.45 30.89
C ALA A 144 -31.52 2.63 31.86
N ALA A 145 -31.41 1.29 31.81
CA ALA A 145 -32.12 0.40 32.71
C ALA A 145 -31.53 0.37 34.14
N THR A 146 -30.21 0.49 34.28
CA THR A 146 -29.50 0.34 35.56
C THR A 146 -29.37 1.64 36.34
N SER A 147 -29.35 2.79 35.64
CA SER A 147 -29.35 4.10 36.28
C SER A 147 -30.28 5.06 35.54
N PRO A 148 -31.60 4.99 35.81
CA PRO A 148 -32.58 5.87 35.18
C PRO A 148 -32.33 7.36 35.46
N SER A 149 -31.67 7.67 36.59
CA SER A 149 -31.27 9.03 36.99
C SER A 149 -29.97 9.51 36.31
N SER A 150 -29.13 8.61 35.77
CA SER A 150 -27.85 8.99 35.14
C SER A 150 -27.96 9.51 33.70
N PHE A 151 -29.13 9.37 33.05
CA PHE A 151 -29.42 10.08 31.79
C PHE A 151 -30.03 11.48 32.05
N GLY A 152 -30.22 11.87 33.31
CA GLY A 152 -30.52 13.25 33.72
C GLY A 152 -29.24 14.05 34.01
N LYS A 153 -29.39 15.36 34.27
CA LYS A 153 -28.27 16.20 34.76
C LYS A 153 -27.66 15.52 36.00
N PRO A 154 -26.34 15.27 36.04
CA PRO A 154 -25.71 14.72 37.23
C PRO A 154 -25.89 15.74 38.37
N ASP A 155 -26.61 15.33 39.41
CA ASP A 155 -26.92 16.21 40.55
C ASP A 155 -25.70 16.39 41.46
N THR A 156 -24.77 15.43 41.45
CA THR A 156 -23.57 15.43 42.29
C THR A 156 -22.29 15.19 41.49
N VAL A 157 -21.16 15.74 41.96
CA VAL A 157 -19.83 15.53 41.36
C VAL A 157 -19.45 14.04 41.34
N SER A 158 -19.84 13.28 42.38
CA SER A 158 -19.63 11.83 42.43
C SER A 158 -20.34 11.09 41.30
N ASP A 159 -21.54 11.53 40.93
CA ASP A 159 -22.33 10.90 39.87
C ASP A 159 -21.70 11.15 38.50
N TYR A 160 -21.17 12.36 38.28
CA TYR A 160 -20.39 12.69 37.09
C TYR A 160 -19.13 11.81 36.97
N VAL A 161 -18.38 11.64 38.06
CA VAL A 161 -17.17 10.81 38.08
C VAL A 161 -17.51 9.33 37.83
N ILE A 162 -18.54 8.79 38.49
CA ILE A 162 -18.99 7.41 38.30
C ILE A 162 -19.45 7.18 36.85
N LEU A 163 -20.24 8.08 36.29
CA LEU A 163 -20.71 7.99 34.91
C LEU A 163 -19.55 8.06 33.91
N GLY A 164 -18.57 8.94 34.15
CA GLY A 164 -17.35 9.04 33.35
C GLY A 164 -16.50 7.77 33.38
N ILE A 165 -16.33 7.16 34.56
CA ILE A 165 -15.59 5.89 34.71
C ILE A 165 -16.32 4.75 34.00
N LEU A 166 -17.63 4.61 34.22
CA LEU A 166 -18.43 3.56 33.58
C LEU A 166 -18.43 3.72 32.05
N GLY A 167 -18.58 4.95 31.53
CA GLY A 167 -18.47 5.24 30.11
C GLY A 167 -17.10 4.91 29.52
N SER A 168 -16.02 5.22 30.25
CA SER A 168 -14.64 4.94 29.82
C SER A 168 -14.34 3.44 29.77
N ILE A 169 -14.69 2.69 30.82
CA ILE A 169 -14.51 1.24 30.88
C ILE A 169 -15.28 0.56 29.75
N SER A 170 -16.53 0.98 29.53
CA SER A 170 -17.36 0.39 28.49
C SER A 170 -16.87 0.72 27.09
N SER A 171 -16.35 1.93 26.86
CA SER A 171 -15.71 2.28 25.60
C SER A 171 -14.51 1.36 25.33
N ILE A 172 -13.68 1.09 26.34
CA ILE A 172 -12.54 0.16 26.21
C ILE A 172 -13.01 -1.27 25.89
N ILE A 173 -14.03 -1.78 26.59
CA ILE A 173 -14.56 -3.13 26.38
C ILE A 173 -15.15 -3.26 24.98
N CYS A 174 -15.99 -2.30 24.57
CA CYS A 174 -16.62 -2.29 23.26
C CYS A 174 -15.58 -2.20 22.13
N GLN A 175 -14.48 -1.48 22.35
CA GLN A 175 -13.40 -1.31 21.36
C GLN A 175 -12.37 -2.45 21.32
N SER A 176 -12.44 -3.39 22.27
CA SER A 176 -11.51 -4.52 22.33
C SER A 176 -11.46 -5.40 21.06
N PRO A 177 -12.56 -5.65 20.31
CA PRO A 177 -12.48 -6.42 19.07
C PRO A 177 -11.70 -5.68 17.97
N CYS A 178 -11.88 -4.36 17.83
CA CYS A 178 -11.15 -3.55 16.86
C CYS A 178 -9.66 -3.48 17.22
N ALA A 179 -9.37 -3.34 18.52
CA ALA A 179 -8.01 -3.40 19.04
C ALA A 179 -7.35 -4.76 18.80
N ALA A 180 -8.10 -5.87 18.94
CA ALA A 180 -7.60 -7.22 18.66
C ALA A 180 -7.26 -7.43 17.18
N VAL A 181 -8.14 -7.00 16.27
CA VAL A 181 -7.87 -7.01 14.82
C VAL A 181 -6.59 -6.21 14.52
N SER A 182 -6.50 -5.00 15.08
CA SER A 182 -5.32 -4.15 14.93
C SER A 182 -4.06 -4.84 15.45
N ALA A 183 -4.10 -5.41 16.65
CA ALA A 183 -2.96 -6.10 17.26
C ALA A 183 -2.46 -7.27 16.39
N VAL A 184 -3.37 -8.09 15.87
CA VAL A 184 -3.02 -9.20 14.97
C VAL A 184 -2.39 -8.67 13.68
N CYS A 185 -3.04 -7.71 13.00
CA CYS A 185 -2.54 -7.20 11.72
C CYS A 185 -1.21 -6.44 11.87
N PHE A 186 -1.02 -5.66 12.93
CA PHE A 186 0.26 -4.99 13.19
C PHE A 186 1.36 -5.99 13.55
N THR A 187 1.03 -7.08 14.27
CA THR A 187 2.01 -8.15 14.53
C THR A 187 2.45 -8.81 13.22
N LEU A 188 1.50 -9.13 12.33
CA LEU A 188 1.78 -9.67 11.00
C LEU A 188 2.60 -8.67 10.15
N LYS A 189 2.26 -7.38 10.19
CA LYS A 189 3.03 -6.32 9.53
C LYS A 189 4.48 -6.33 9.98
N LEU A 190 4.74 -6.36 11.29
CA LEU A 190 6.09 -6.34 11.85
C LEU A 190 6.89 -7.59 11.44
N GLN A 191 6.25 -8.76 11.48
CA GLN A 191 6.87 -10.01 11.05
C GLN A 191 7.20 -9.99 9.55
N GLN A 192 6.24 -9.63 8.70
CA GLN A 192 6.44 -9.57 7.24
C GLN A 192 7.48 -8.53 6.85
N ARG A 193 7.48 -7.35 7.49
CA ARG A 193 8.50 -6.32 7.23
C ARG A 193 9.90 -6.81 7.60
N LYS A 194 10.06 -7.53 8.71
CA LYS A 194 11.35 -8.11 9.07
C LYS A 194 11.85 -9.08 8.00
N VAL A 195 11.02 -10.05 7.61
CA VAL A 195 11.40 -11.04 6.58
C VAL A 195 11.68 -10.36 5.24
N MET A 196 10.90 -9.35 4.89
CA MET A 196 11.12 -8.53 3.69
C MET A 196 12.50 -7.88 3.72
N LEU A 197 12.80 -7.08 4.74
CA LEU A 197 14.07 -6.36 4.84
C LEU A 197 15.26 -7.33 4.88
N ASP A 198 15.15 -8.45 5.59
CA ASP A 198 16.18 -9.50 5.62
C ASP A 198 16.39 -10.11 4.22
N SER A 199 15.32 -10.28 3.44
CA SER A 199 15.37 -10.80 2.07
C SER A 199 16.03 -9.81 1.10
N PHE A 200 15.76 -8.52 1.21
CA PHE A 200 16.46 -7.48 0.43
C PHE A 200 17.95 -7.41 0.78
N ALA A 201 18.30 -7.42 2.07
CA ALA A 201 19.68 -7.32 2.53
C ALA A 201 20.55 -8.50 2.08
N ASN A 202 19.97 -9.71 2.04
CA ASN A 202 20.65 -10.94 1.65
C ASN A 202 20.34 -11.39 0.21
N PHE A 203 19.74 -10.51 -0.60
CA PHE A 203 19.29 -10.86 -1.95
C PHE A 203 20.45 -11.32 -2.83
N ASP A 204 20.34 -12.47 -3.51
CA ASP A 204 21.27 -12.87 -4.57
C ASP A 204 20.49 -13.44 -5.75
N ILE A 205 20.65 -12.81 -6.91
CA ILE A 205 20.04 -13.21 -8.17
C ILE A 205 20.39 -14.64 -8.58
N ARG A 206 21.56 -15.15 -8.16
CA ARG A 206 22.02 -16.50 -8.48
C ARG A 206 21.21 -17.58 -7.74
N CYS A 207 20.60 -17.23 -6.60
CA CYS A 207 19.73 -18.12 -5.83
C CYS A 207 18.30 -18.18 -6.38
N ALA A 208 17.90 -17.24 -7.24
CA ALA A 208 16.55 -17.17 -7.78
C ALA A 208 16.23 -18.37 -8.69
N GLN A 209 14.98 -18.83 -8.61
CA GLN A 209 14.45 -19.99 -9.31
C GLN A 209 13.66 -19.58 -10.55
N CYS A 210 13.53 -20.52 -11.49
CA CYS A 210 12.74 -20.35 -12.71
C CYS A 210 11.69 -21.44 -12.77
N ALA A 211 10.56 -21.15 -13.41
CA ALA A 211 9.55 -22.18 -13.69
C ALA A 211 10.11 -23.29 -14.59
N LEU A 212 10.93 -22.92 -15.58
CA LEU A 212 11.73 -23.85 -16.37
C LEU A 212 13.22 -23.57 -16.14
N ALA A 213 13.97 -24.62 -15.81
CA ALA A 213 15.41 -24.51 -15.60
C ALA A 213 16.17 -24.07 -16.87
N SER A 214 15.61 -24.31 -18.06
CA SER A 214 16.14 -23.86 -19.35
C SER A 214 16.21 -22.34 -19.48
N ASP A 215 15.34 -21.62 -18.79
CA ASP A 215 15.16 -20.18 -18.98
C ASP A 215 16.15 -19.38 -18.13
N ARG A 216 16.69 -20.01 -17.08
CA ARG A 216 17.66 -19.38 -16.15
C ARG A 216 18.82 -18.69 -16.88
N PRO A 217 19.60 -19.35 -17.75
CA PRO A 217 20.73 -18.70 -18.43
C PRO A 217 20.29 -17.53 -19.31
N VAL A 218 19.13 -17.63 -19.96
CA VAL A 218 18.59 -16.57 -20.83
C VAL A 218 18.21 -15.35 -20.01
N LEU A 219 17.46 -15.54 -18.93
CA LEU A 219 17.00 -14.46 -18.05
C LEU A 219 18.17 -13.79 -17.30
N GLN A 220 19.15 -14.57 -16.84
CA GLN A 220 20.36 -14.02 -16.21
C GLN A 220 21.19 -13.22 -17.21
N ALA A 221 21.35 -13.71 -18.45
CA ALA A 221 22.05 -12.96 -19.49
C ALA A 221 21.33 -11.65 -19.84
N GLN A 222 19.99 -11.62 -19.82
CA GLN A 222 19.21 -10.39 -19.99
C GLN A 222 19.46 -9.39 -18.86
N ILE A 223 19.47 -9.84 -17.60
CA ILE A 223 19.81 -8.98 -16.46
C ILE A 223 21.24 -8.46 -16.59
N ALA A 224 22.21 -9.32 -16.91
CA ALA A 224 23.60 -8.91 -17.06
C ALA A 224 23.77 -7.88 -18.19
N ARG A 225 23.05 -8.02 -19.31
CA ARG A 225 23.01 -7.01 -20.39
C ARG A 225 22.46 -5.66 -19.92
N LEU A 226 21.48 -5.63 -19.01
CA LEU A 226 20.96 -4.36 -18.49
C LEU A 226 21.98 -3.60 -17.62
N PHE A 227 22.99 -4.28 -17.08
CA PHE A 227 24.00 -3.71 -16.19
C PHE A 227 25.41 -3.78 -16.80
N ASP A 228 25.52 -3.94 -18.13
CA ASP A 228 26.81 -4.01 -18.81
C ASP A 228 27.44 -2.64 -19.12
N GLU A 229 26.72 -1.54 -18.84
CA GLU A 229 27.11 -0.15 -19.11
C GLU A 229 27.36 0.17 -20.59
N ILE A 230 27.17 -0.80 -21.50
CA ILE A 230 27.42 -0.65 -22.93
C ILE A 230 26.33 0.21 -23.58
N ASP A 231 25.08 0.04 -23.16
CA ASP A 231 23.94 0.81 -23.68
C ASP A 231 23.76 2.19 -22.98
N ASP A 232 24.61 2.52 -22.00
CA ASP A 232 24.54 3.82 -21.33
C ASP A 232 25.18 4.91 -22.21
N LYS A 233 24.51 6.07 -22.31
CA LYS A 233 25.06 7.20 -23.07
C LYS A 233 26.44 7.58 -22.51
N PRO A 234 27.51 7.67 -23.33
CA PRO A 234 28.83 8.01 -22.85
C PRO A 234 28.80 9.37 -22.16
N ILE A 235 29.42 9.43 -20.98
CA ILE A 235 29.59 10.68 -20.21
C ILE A 235 30.41 11.64 -21.06
N SER A 236 29.76 12.64 -21.65
CA SER A 236 30.47 13.69 -22.38
C SER A 236 31.18 14.59 -21.37
N VAL A 237 32.47 14.34 -21.14
CA VAL A 237 33.32 15.25 -20.37
C VAL A 237 33.68 16.41 -21.30
N ALA A 238 33.14 17.60 -21.04
CA ALA A 238 33.59 18.82 -21.71
C ALA A 238 35.02 19.10 -21.24
N VAL A 239 36.00 18.85 -22.12
CA VAL A 239 37.39 19.24 -21.88
C VAL A 239 37.52 20.70 -22.26
N ASP A 240 37.68 21.58 -21.27
CA ASP A 240 38.00 23.00 -21.49
C ASP A 240 39.46 23.11 -21.98
N GLY A 241 39.66 22.93 -23.28
CA GLY A 241 40.90 23.18 -24.01
C GLY A 241 40.67 24.19 -25.14
N PRO A 242 41.69 24.96 -25.57
CA PRO A 242 41.55 26.03 -26.56
C PRO A 242 41.27 25.55 -28.00
N GLU A 243 41.09 24.25 -28.22
CA GLU A 243 40.58 23.68 -29.47
C GLU A 243 39.39 22.79 -29.14
N ALA A 244 38.20 23.36 -29.19
CA ALA A 244 36.97 22.59 -29.30
C ALA A 244 36.98 21.85 -30.64
N LEU A 245 37.63 20.68 -30.68
CA LEU A 245 37.44 19.69 -31.72
C LEU A 245 35.94 19.36 -31.70
N LEU A 246 35.24 19.79 -32.76
CA LEU A 246 33.88 19.40 -33.07
C LEU A 246 33.86 17.88 -33.30
N ILE A 247 33.82 17.11 -32.21
CA ILE A 247 33.46 15.70 -32.25
C ILE A 247 31.97 15.68 -32.61
N PRO A 248 31.56 15.06 -33.72
CA PRO A 248 30.16 14.94 -34.08
C PRO A 248 29.41 14.30 -32.91
N ALA A 249 28.21 14.82 -32.60
CA ALA A 249 27.30 14.18 -31.67
C ALA A 249 27.23 12.68 -31.98
N ALA A 250 27.49 11.86 -30.94
CA ALA A 250 27.63 10.41 -30.99
C ALA A 250 26.73 9.78 -32.07
N ALA A 251 27.35 9.28 -33.14
CA ALA A 251 26.69 8.35 -34.02
C ALA A 251 26.33 7.11 -33.19
N GLU A 252 25.09 6.62 -33.30
CA GLU A 252 24.72 5.32 -32.74
C GLU A 252 25.72 4.28 -33.28
N GLU A 253 26.48 3.66 -32.38
CA GLU A 253 27.43 2.62 -32.78
C GLU A 253 26.65 1.46 -33.43
N PRO A 254 27.17 0.83 -34.49
CA PRO A 254 26.48 -0.27 -35.16
C PRO A 254 26.16 -1.40 -34.16
N GLU A 255 24.92 -1.87 -34.14
CA GLU A 255 24.43 -2.92 -33.23
C GLU A 255 25.32 -4.19 -33.25
N GLU A 256 25.85 -4.55 -34.44
CA GLU A 256 26.79 -5.65 -34.62
C GLU A 256 28.10 -5.47 -33.82
N LEU A 257 28.58 -4.24 -33.67
CA LEU A 257 29.82 -3.91 -32.96
C LEU A 257 29.62 -3.99 -31.44
N LEU A 258 28.44 -3.59 -30.96
CA LEU A 258 28.03 -3.76 -29.55
C LEU A 258 27.87 -5.24 -29.20
N GLU A 259 27.29 -6.06 -30.09
CA GLU A 259 27.21 -7.51 -29.90
C GLU A 259 28.58 -8.18 -29.89
N LEU A 260 29.53 -7.70 -30.70
CA LEU A 260 30.93 -8.16 -30.68
C LEU A 260 31.62 -7.84 -29.35
N VAL A 261 31.46 -6.63 -28.81
CA VAL A 261 32.01 -6.24 -27.50
C VAL A 261 31.41 -7.09 -26.37
N ARG A 262 30.16 -7.51 -26.51
CA ARG A 262 29.47 -8.39 -25.55
C ARG A 262 29.97 -9.84 -25.56
N ASN A 263 30.75 -10.26 -26.55
CA ASN A 263 31.34 -11.59 -26.60
C ASN A 263 32.37 -11.75 -25.46
N SER A 264 32.29 -12.83 -24.68
CA SER A 264 33.11 -13.04 -23.48
C SER A 264 34.60 -12.90 -23.75
N SER A 265 35.09 -13.40 -24.89
CA SER A 265 36.50 -13.35 -25.27
C SER A 265 37.02 -11.93 -25.52
N ILE A 266 36.14 -11.04 -26.02
CA ILE A 266 36.48 -9.64 -26.30
C ILE A 266 36.30 -8.82 -25.02
N ARG A 267 35.23 -9.09 -24.27
CA ARG A 267 34.86 -8.41 -23.04
C ARG A 267 35.95 -8.48 -21.96
N GLU A 268 36.64 -9.62 -21.84
CA GLU A 268 37.79 -9.80 -20.93
C GLU A 268 38.94 -8.81 -21.17
N ILE A 269 39.05 -8.26 -22.39
CA ILE A 269 40.11 -7.32 -22.79
C ILE A 269 39.61 -5.86 -22.73
N THR A 270 38.31 -5.66 -22.57
CA THR A 270 37.71 -4.32 -22.43
C THR A 270 37.66 -3.88 -20.97
N SER A 271 37.40 -2.59 -20.73
CA SER A 271 37.11 -2.06 -19.40
C SER A 271 35.69 -2.36 -18.91
N TYR A 272 34.85 -3.01 -19.72
CA TYR A 272 33.47 -3.33 -19.34
C TYR A 272 33.42 -4.46 -18.32
N PRO A 273 32.48 -4.42 -17.35
CA PRO A 273 32.34 -5.43 -16.30
C PRO A 273 32.08 -6.82 -16.91
N SER A 274 32.54 -7.91 -16.29
CA SER A 274 32.20 -9.27 -16.75
C SER A 274 30.72 -9.62 -16.52
N HIS A 275 30.25 -10.75 -17.04
CA HIS A 275 28.87 -11.20 -16.80
C HIS A 275 28.56 -11.33 -15.30
N ASP A 276 29.47 -11.94 -14.53
CA ASP A 276 29.27 -12.10 -13.09
C ASP A 276 29.37 -10.76 -12.35
N ASP A 277 30.24 -9.85 -12.80
CA ASP A 277 30.30 -8.49 -12.25
C ASP A 277 28.99 -7.74 -12.47
N CYS A 278 28.34 -7.87 -13.64
CA CYS A 278 27.04 -7.27 -13.91
C CYS A 278 25.94 -7.79 -12.97
N LEU A 279 25.94 -9.10 -12.71
CA LEU A 279 25.02 -9.69 -11.74
C LEU A 279 25.30 -9.16 -10.32
N ASP A 280 26.57 -8.95 -9.97
CA ASP A 280 26.94 -8.38 -8.67
C ASP A 280 26.62 -6.88 -8.56
N ILE A 281 26.68 -6.12 -9.65
CA ILE A 281 26.18 -4.73 -9.72
C ILE A 281 24.68 -4.72 -9.44
N PHE A 282 23.90 -5.60 -10.07
CA PHE A 282 22.47 -5.70 -9.81
C PHE A 282 22.16 -6.13 -8.37
N ASN A 283 22.87 -7.13 -7.84
CA ASN A 283 22.75 -7.54 -6.45
C ASN A 283 23.02 -6.37 -5.49
N ARG A 284 24.05 -5.56 -5.75
CA ARG A 284 24.37 -4.36 -4.96
C ARG A 284 23.27 -3.31 -5.06
N TYR A 285 22.70 -3.09 -6.24
CA TYR A 285 21.57 -2.19 -6.43
C TYR A 285 20.38 -2.60 -5.55
N VAL A 286 20.00 -3.87 -5.54
CA VAL A 286 18.88 -4.36 -4.72
C VAL A 286 19.17 -4.24 -3.22
N ARG A 287 20.38 -4.66 -2.79
CA ARG A 287 20.79 -4.67 -1.37
C ARG A 287 20.98 -3.28 -0.78
N ALA A 288 21.32 -2.28 -1.60
CA ALA A 288 21.65 -0.94 -1.13
C ALA A 288 20.60 0.08 -1.58
N GLU A 289 20.53 0.38 -2.87
CA GLU A 289 19.71 1.48 -3.39
C GLU A 289 18.22 1.21 -3.17
N LEU A 290 17.73 0.07 -3.67
CA LEU A 290 16.32 -0.31 -3.53
C LEU A 290 15.94 -0.55 -2.06
N TYR A 291 16.82 -1.17 -1.29
CA TYR A 291 16.63 -1.35 0.16
C TYR A 291 16.45 -0.02 0.90
N ASN A 292 17.35 0.95 0.68
CA ASN A 292 17.29 2.26 1.33
C ASN A 292 16.05 3.04 0.90
N GLN A 293 15.70 2.97 -0.38
CA GLN A 293 14.49 3.59 -0.91
C GLN A 293 13.22 3.00 -0.26
N ILE A 294 13.13 1.68 -0.13
CA ILE A 294 11.99 1.01 0.52
C ILE A 294 11.87 1.41 2.00
N ILE A 295 12.99 1.49 2.72
CA ILE A 295 12.98 1.98 4.11
C ILE A 295 12.48 3.42 4.19
N SER A 296 12.92 4.28 3.26
CA SER A 296 12.47 5.66 3.18
C SER A 296 10.96 5.76 2.91
N ASP A 297 10.45 4.98 1.95
CA ASP A 297 9.04 4.99 1.54
C ASP A 297 8.11 4.39 2.61
N LEU A 298 8.53 3.31 3.28
CA LEU A 298 7.70 2.62 4.30
C LEU A 298 7.70 3.32 5.66
N GLY A 299 8.65 4.23 5.90
CA GLY A 299 8.86 4.91 7.17
C GLY A 299 9.20 3.96 8.32
N SER A 300 8.98 4.41 9.55
CA SER A 300 9.20 3.58 10.73
C SER A 300 8.31 2.33 10.73
N ALA A 301 8.72 1.26 11.39
CA ALA A 301 7.91 0.04 11.50
C ALA A 301 6.51 0.29 12.09
N THR A 302 6.42 1.27 12.99
CA THR A 302 5.19 1.74 13.65
C THR A 302 4.43 2.79 12.85
N TYR A 303 4.96 3.25 11.72
CA TYR A 303 4.32 4.27 10.90
C TYR A 303 2.99 3.76 10.34
N LEU A 304 1.94 4.55 10.53
CA LEU A 304 0.64 4.37 9.95
C LEU A 304 0.17 5.72 9.41
N HIS A 305 -0.24 5.73 8.14
CA HIS A 305 -0.81 6.90 7.50
C HIS A 305 -2.08 7.34 8.26
N TRP A 306 -2.15 8.59 8.72
CA TRP A 306 -3.28 9.10 9.52
C TRP A 306 -4.63 9.00 8.80
N TRP A 307 -4.66 9.20 7.48
CA TRP A 307 -5.85 8.99 6.64
C TRP A 307 -6.35 7.55 6.71
N LEU A 308 -5.44 6.56 6.74
CA LEU A 308 -5.82 5.15 6.90
C LEU A 308 -6.38 4.88 8.29
N ALA A 309 -5.79 5.49 9.33
CA ALA A 309 -6.35 5.45 10.69
C ALA A 309 -7.76 6.05 10.71
N PHE A 310 -7.95 7.25 10.15
CA PHE A 310 -9.25 7.90 10.06
C PHE A 310 -10.29 7.03 9.34
N LEU A 311 -9.91 6.43 8.19
CA LEU A 311 -10.80 5.54 7.44
C LEU A 311 -11.21 4.31 8.24
N ALA A 312 -10.30 3.71 9.02
CA ALA A 312 -10.58 2.51 9.81
C ALA A 312 -11.65 2.73 10.89
N PHE A 313 -11.81 3.97 11.38
CA PHE A 313 -12.80 4.33 12.41
C PHE A 313 -14.03 5.05 11.86
N LEU A 314 -14.24 5.06 10.53
CA LEU A 314 -15.39 5.73 9.90
C LEU A 314 -16.76 5.37 10.51
N PRO A 315 -17.09 4.09 10.80
CA PRO A 315 -18.39 3.75 11.37
C PRO A 315 -18.64 4.47 12.70
N GLN A 316 -17.62 4.56 13.55
CA GLN A 316 -17.69 5.27 14.83
C GLN A 316 -17.86 6.77 14.62
N GLN A 317 -17.11 7.38 13.67
CA GLN A 317 -17.26 8.81 13.36
C GLN A 317 -18.68 9.14 12.91
N PHE A 318 -19.23 8.34 11.99
CA PHE A 318 -20.60 8.51 11.52
C PHE A 318 -21.66 8.27 12.60
N PHE A 319 -21.41 7.32 13.49
CA PHE A 319 -22.26 7.11 14.65
C PHE A 319 -22.26 8.31 15.58
N THR A 320 -21.08 8.85 15.94
CA THR A 320 -20.96 10.05 16.78
C THR A 320 -21.64 11.26 16.14
N VAL A 321 -21.54 11.46 14.82
CA VAL A 321 -22.28 12.52 14.13
C VAL A 321 -23.81 12.32 14.25
N GLY A 322 -24.30 11.09 14.04
CA GLY A 322 -25.72 10.79 14.18
C GLY A 322 -26.24 10.87 15.61
N PHE A 323 -25.41 10.49 16.59
CA PHE A 323 -25.79 10.37 18.00
C PHE A 323 -25.52 11.63 18.83
N GLU A 324 -24.45 12.38 18.60
CA GLU A 324 -24.17 13.58 19.40
C GLU A 324 -24.69 14.84 18.72
N PHE A 325 -24.41 15.02 17.42
CA PHE A 325 -24.71 16.27 16.73
C PHE A 325 -26.20 16.40 16.36
N LEU A 326 -26.80 15.36 15.77
CA LEU A 326 -28.22 15.40 15.41
C LEU A 326 -29.17 15.34 16.62
N GLN A 327 -28.67 14.96 17.80
CA GLN A 327 -29.46 14.92 19.03
C GLN A 327 -29.41 16.25 19.81
N CYS A 328 -28.28 16.97 19.76
CA CYS A 328 -28.15 18.30 20.36
C CYS A 328 -29.15 19.31 19.79
N GLU A 329 -29.63 19.13 18.56
CA GLU A 329 -30.61 20.03 17.93
C GLU A 329 -32.00 20.00 18.61
N GLN A 330 -32.29 18.97 19.42
CA GLN A 330 -33.59 18.77 20.07
C GLN A 330 -33.58 18.97 21.58
N MET A 331 -32.40 18.94 22.21
CA MET A 331 -32.21 19.53 23.54
C MET A 331 -32.07 21.03 23.32
N GLY A 332 -33.19 21.74 23.22
CA GLY A 332 -33.21 23.16 22.87
C GLY A 332 -32.06 23.93 23.52
N CYS A 333 -31.40 24.79 22.73
CA CYS A 333 -30.39 25.75 23.19
C CYS A 333 -30.99 26.74 24.20
N GLN A 334 -31.43 26.26 25.37
CA GLN A 334 -31.94 27.08 26.46
C GLN A 334 -30.84 27.22 27.50
N ALA A 335 -30.47 28.49 27.69
CA ALA A 335 -29.57 29.07 28.67
C ALA A 335 -28.06 28.98 28.35
N LEU A 336 -27.62 29.87 27.44
CA LEU A 336 -26.53 30.74 27.86
C LEU A 336 -27.00 31.43 29.16
N PRO A 337 -26.24 31.39 30.26
CA PRO A 337 -26.62 32.16 31.44
C PRO A 337 -26.68 33.62 31.02
N GLU A 338 -27.85 34.25 31.14
CA GLU A 338 -27.95 35.70 31.06
C GLU A 338 -27.03 36.28 32.14
N VAL A 339 -26.07 37.08 31.71
CA VAL A 339 -25.07 37.76 32.55
C VAL A 339 -25.73 38.86 33.37
#